data_AF-A0A7S2MBA6-F1
#
_entry.id   AF-A0A7S2MBA6-F1
#
_cell.length_a   1.000
_cell.length_b   1.000
_cell.length_c   1.000
_cell.angle_alpha   90.00
_cell.angle_beta   90.00
_cell.angle_gamma   90.00
#
_symmetry.space_group_name_H-M   'P 1'
#
loop_
_entity.id
_entity.type
_entity.pdbx_description
1 polymer ?
#
loop_
_entity_poly.entity_id
_entity_poly.type
_entity_poly.pdbx_seq_one_letter_code
_entity_poly.pdbx_strand_id
1 'polypeptide(L)'
;AGAALLRSAGRAITAENARRTLTVRVVQAELARRHGVAPKAIDFLIWNRRSWNCGGFVNVDLTLDAGPFQTTRQEIRDDVFKVFQVITIQETSGRRPLSVFARFWCLFLFFHPVRNVFLVDPAISAMKRAKLVCDNVLGSLTLCALFFASSGSMLSRASADECGDGRMSVYRIAAASIVAGVFMRLPQGLIRLAHERVFVDDCSSAGVCSPKAKREQTLKRCRRLWLSQDCSFWCLGYAYSIGLVTYLSLFASSLHPVDEYVWVVTGALVLAR
;
A
#
# COMPACT_ATOMS: atom_id res chain seq x y z
N ALA A 1 -10.02 25.07 36.84
CA ALA A 1 -8.64 24.55 36.89
C ALA A 1 -8.52 23.09 36.43
N GLY A 2 -9.26 22.12 37.02
CA GLY A 2 -9.12 20.69 36.70
C GLY A 2 -9.35 20.28 35.23
N ALA A 3 -10.31 20.89 34.53
CA ALA A 3 -10.59 20.58 33.13
C ALA A 3 -9.48 21.03 32.14
N ALA A 4 -8.63 21.99 32.53
CA ALA A 4 -7.49 22.44 31.72
C ALA A 4 -6.27 21.52 31.91
N LEU A 5 -6.08 21.00 33.12
CA LEU A 5 -5.06 19.99 33.46
C LEU A 5 -5.34 18.65 32.77
N LEU A 6 -6.60 18.20 32.75
CA LEU A 6 -6.99 16.98 32.03
C LEU A 6 -6.82 17.11 30.50
N ARG A 7 -7.12 18.29 29.93
CA ARG A 7 -6.91 18.54 28.50
C ARG A 7 -5.43 18.60 28.12
N SER A 8 -4.58 19.19 28.96
CA SER A 8 -3.13 19.26 28.71
C SER A 8 -2.46 17.88 28.88
N ALA A 9 -2.82 17.12 29.92
CA ALA A 9 -2.38 15.74 30.08
C ALA A 9 -2.82 14.85 28.92
N GLY A 10 -4.08 14.98 28.46
CA GLY A 10 -4.58 14.27 27.29
C GLY A 10 -3.80 14.57 26.01
N ARG A 11 -3.44 15.84 25.77
CA ARG A 11 -2.59 16.24 24.63
C ARG A 11 -1.16 15.72 24.73
N ALA A 12 -0.59 15.66 25.94
CA ALA A 12 0.75 15.12 26.15
C ALA A 12 0.79 13.61 25.86
N ILE A 13 -0.22 12.87 26.33
CA ILE A 13 -0.35 11.42 26.08
C ILE A 13 -0.54 11.14 24.58
N THR A 14 -1.37 11.92 23.88
CA THR A 14 -1.55 11.73 22.43
C THR A 14 -0.30 12.06 21.63
N ALA A 15 0.43 13.12 22.00
CA ALA A 15 1.70 13.49 21.38
C ALA A 15 2.78 12.41 21.59
N GLU A 16 2.87 11.85 22.79
CA GLU A 16 3.81 10.77 23.10
C GLU A 16 3.47 9.49 22.33
N ASN A 17 2.19 9.11 22.27
CA ASN A 17 1.73 7.95 21.50
C ASN A 17 1.98 8.13 20.00
N ALA A 18 1.75 9.33 19.45
CA ALA A 18 2.05 9.65 18.06
C ALA A 18 3.56 9.54 17.79
N ARG A 19 4.40 10.04 18.71
CA ARG A 19 5.86 9.92 18.62
C ARG A 19 6.31 8.46 18.65
N ARG A 20 5.83 7.65 19.59
CA ARG A 20 6.14 6.21 19.68
C ARG A 20 5.73 5.48 18.40
N THR A 21 4.53 5.76 17.88
CA THR A 21 4.04 5.17 16.63
C THR A 21 4.92 5.55 15.44
N LEU A 22 5.33 6.82 15.36
CA LEU A 22 6.24 7.30 14.32
C LEU A 22 7.59 6.59 14.40
N THR A 23 8.18 6.48 15.59
CA THR A 23 9.47 5.79 15.81
C THR A 23 9.38 4.33 15.37
N VAL A 24 8.32 3.60 15.74
CA VAL A 24 8.09 2.23 15.29
C VAL A 24 8.00 2.16 13.76
N ARG A 25 7.27 3.08 13.12
CA ARG A 25 7.16 3.13 11.65
C ARG A 25 8.49 3.41 10.96
N VAL A 26 9.33 4.27 11.53
CA VAL A 26 10.67 4.56 11.00
C VAL A 26 11.58 3.34 11.16
N VAL A 27 11.55 2.65 12.31
CA VAL A 27 12.28 1.40 12.53
C VAL A 27 11.86 0.33 11.51
N GLN A 28 10.55 0.17 11.31
CA GLN A 28 10.01 -0.74 10.30
C GLN A 28 10.46 -0.38 8.88
N ALA A 29 10.44 0.91 8.55
CA ALA A 29 10.90 1.41 7.25
C ALA A 29 12.37 1.08 7.00
N GLU A 30 13.22 1.27 8.01
CA GLU A 30 14.64 1.02 7.92
C GLU A 30 14.96 -0.47 7.84
N LEU A 31 14.28 -1.31 8.62
CA LEU A 31 14.42 -2.77 8.53
C LEU A 31 14.01 -3.28 7.13
N ALA A 32 12.87 -2.80 6.62
CA ALA A 32 12.40 -3.19 5.30
C ALA A 32 13.37 -2.77 4.19
N ARG A 33 13.97 -1.59 4.33
CA ARG A 33 15.00 -1.12 3.43
C ARG A 33 16.23 -2.02 3.45
N ARG A 34 16.72 -2.42 4.62
CA ARG A 34 17.94 -3.24 4.78
C ARG A 34 17.76 -4.65 4.24
N HIS A 35 16.60 -5.26 4.50
CA HIS A 35 16.35 -6.64 4.12
C HIS A 35 15.56 -6.80 2.81
N GLY A 36 15.20 -5.69 2.15
CA GLY A 36 14.43 -5.73 0.90
C GLY A 36 13.01 -6.29 1.06
N VAL A 37 12.42 -6.20 2.25
CA VAL A 37 11.12 -6.79 2.60
C VAL A 37 10.03 -5.73 2.67
N ALA A 38 8.80 -6.05 2.29
CA ALA A 38 7.68 -5.11 2.34
C ALA A 38 7.30 -4.74 3.79
N PRO A 39 6.86 -3.50 4.05
CA PRO A 39 6.43 -3.03 5.39
C PRO A 39 5.50 -3.99 6.13
N LYS A 40 4.46 -4.47 5.44
CA LYS A 40 3.45 -5.35 6.03
C LYS A 40 4.00 -6.74 6.31
N ALA A 41 5.00 -7.17 5.54
CA ALA A 41 5.68 -8.44 5.79
C ALA A 41 6.53 -8.33 7.05
N ILE A 42 7.11 -7.16 7.38
CA ILE A 42 7.74 -6.93 8.69
C ILE A 42 6.73 -6.98 9.83
N ASP A 43 5.57 -6.34 9.66
CA ASP A 43 4.49 -6.43 10.65
C ASP A 43 4.08 -7.89 10.90
N PHE A 44 4.04 -8.70 9.85
CA PHE A 44 3.76 -10.13 9.92
C PHE A 44 4.89 -10.91 10.61
N LEU A 45 6.14 -10.66 10.23
CA LEU A 45 7.33 -11.38 10.73
C LEU A 45 7.65 -11.07 12.20
N ILE A 46 7.47 -9.81 12.64
CA ILE A 46 7.80 -9.38 14.00
C ILE A 46 6.61 -9.58 14.94
N TRP A 47 5.42 -9.12 14.55
CA TRP A 47 4.30 -8.97 15.48
C TRP A 47 3.27 -10.10 15.39
N ASN A 48 3.40 -11.00 14.41
CA ASN A 48 2.51 -12.13 14.21
C ASN A 48 1.01 -11.77 14.37
N ARG A 49 0.60 -10.63 13.81
CA ARG A 49 -0.67 -9.95 14.17
C ARG A 49 -1.95 -10.74 13.82
N ARG A 50 -1.84 -11.87 13.12
CA ARG A 50 -2.96 -12.77 12.77
C ARG A 50 -3.07 -14.02 13.65
N SER A 51 -2.13 -14.27 14.57
CA SER A 51 -2.22 -15.42 15.49
C SER A 51 -3.28 -15.25 16.60
N TRP A 52 -3.80 -14.04 16.82
CA TRP A 52 -4.70 -13.77 17.96
C TRP A 52 -6.13 -14.29 17.75
N ASN A 53 -6.64 -14.32 16.52
CA ASN A 53 -8.06 -14.67 16.26
C ASN A 53 -8.28 -16.13 15.84
N CYS A 54 -7.21 -16.92 15.71
CA CYS A 54 -7.31 -18.34 15.34
C CYS A 54 -6.53 -19.22 16.32
N GLY A 55 -6.59 -18.96 17.63
CA GLY A 55 -6.27 -19.93 18.71
C GLY A 55 -4.90 -20.65 18.66
N GLY A 56 -3.99 -20.20 17.82
CA GLY A 56 -2.73 -20.89 17.52
C GLY A 56 -1.68 -19.86 17.15
N PHE A 57 -0.56 -19.92 17.85
CA PHE A 57 0.65 -19.22 17.45
C PHE A 57 1.02 -19.73 16.06
N VAL A 58 0.73 -18.93 15.02
CA VAL A 58 1.22 -19.21 13.67
C VAL A 58 2.70 -18.87 13.69
N ASN A 59 3.56 -19.80 14.10
CA ASN A 59 4.96 -19.67 13.78
C ASN A 59 5.06 -19.93 12.28
N VAL A 60 5.49 -18.92 11.53
CA VAL A 60 5.83 -19.08 10.12
C VAL A 60 7.18 -19.81 10.02
N ASP A 61 7.29 -20.95 10.70
CA ASP A 61 8.48 -21.79 10.70
C ASP A 61 8.38 -22.82 9.56
N LEU A 62 7.19 -23.33 9.25
CA LEU A 62 7.07 -24.65 8.62
C LEU A 62 6.73 -24.71 7.11
N THR A 63 6.89 -23.62 6.36
CA THR A 63 6.85 -23.69 4.86
C THR A 63 8.09 -23.11 4.17
N LEU A 64 9.07 -22.67 4.94
CA LEU A 64 10.31 -22.06 4.45
C LEU A 64 11.55 -22.78 5.02
N ASP A 65 11.42 -24.04 5.43
CA ASP A 65 12.50 -24.89 5.99
C ASP A 65 13.67 -25.18 5.04
N ALA A 66 13.71 -24.57 3.85
CA ALA A 66 14.81 -24.76 2.90
C ALA A 66 15.03 -23.53 1.99
N GLY A 67 14.97 -22.30 2.50
CA GLY A 67 15.13 -21.14 1.64
C GLY A 67 15.68 -19.86 2.28
N PRO A 68 16.06 -18.87 1.44
CA PRO A 68 16.71 -17.61 1.86
C PRO A 68 15.90 -16.78 2.87
N PHE A 69 14.61 -17.10 3.04
CA PHE A 69 13.67 -16.38 3.89
C PHE A 69 13.81 -16.68 5.39
N GLN A 70 14.26 -17.88 5.80
CA GLN A 70 14.51 -18.18 7.21
C GLN A 70 15.72 -17.40 7.72
N THR A 71 16.80 -17.39 6.95
CA THR A 71 17.98 -16.56 7.20
C THR A 71 17.59 -15.09 7.32
N THR A 72 16.76 -14.61 6.38
CA THR A 72 16.25 -13.23 6.39
C THR A 72 15.43 -12.92 7.65
N ARG A 73 14.63 -13.87 8.17
CA ARG A 73 13.83 -13.65 9.39
C ARG A 73 14.70 -13.54 10.65
N GLN A 74 15.70 -14.41 10.80
CA GLN A 74 16.64 -14.36 11.92
C GLN A 74 17.47 -13.07 11.86
N GLU A 75 18.00 -12.73 10.68
CA GLU A 75 18.70 -11.47 10.44
C GLU A 75 17.83 -10.25 10.80
N ILE A 76 16.56 -10.22 10.36
CA ILE A 76 15.62 -9.15 10.72
C ILE A 76 15.46 -9.07 12.25
N ARG A 77 15.28 -10.20 12.93
CA ARG A 77 15.07 -10.22 14.39
C ARG A 77 16.27 -9.66 15.14
N ASP A 78 17.47 -10.02 14.71
CA ASP A 78 18.72 -9.56 15.32
C ASP A 78 18.97 -8.07 15.02
N ASP A 79 18.59 -7.62 13.84
CA ASP A 79 18.74 -6.23 13.42
C ASP A 79 17.65 -5.29 13.99
N VAL A 80 16.48 -5.81 14.39
CA VAL A 80 15.42 -5.01 15.05
C VAL A 80 15.99 -4.28 16.25
N PHE A 81 16.70 -4.99 17.14
CA PHE A 81 17.26 -4.39 18.34
C PHE A 81 18.35 -3.37 18.01
N LYS A 82 19.21 -3.65 17.04
CA LYS A 82 20.27 -2.72 16.60
C LYS A 82 19.68 -1.44 16.01
N VAL A 83 18.72 -1.55 15.10
CA VAL A 83 18.06 -0.41 14.45
C VAL A 83 17.27 0.40 15.48
N PHE A 84 16.56 -0.28 16.37
CA PHE A 84 15.83 0.38 17.46
C PHE A 84 16.78 1.14 18.38
N GLN A 85 17.86 0.51 18.85
CA GLN A 85 18.86 1.17 19.68
C GLN A 85 19.49 2.37 18.98
N VAL A 86 19.89 2.26 17.71
CA VAL A 86 20.47 3.40 16.97
C VAL A 86 19.50 4.57 16.90
N ILE A 87 18.23 4.33 16.58
CA ILE A 87 17.21 5.38 16.46
C ILE A 87 16.85 5.97 17.82
N THR A 88 16.68 5.14 18.86
CA THR A 88 16.30 5.58 20.20
C THR A 88 17.45 6.30 20.91
N ILE A 89 18.70 5.80 20.80
CA ILE A 89 19.89 6.45 21.37
C ILE A 89 20.15 7.79 20.68
N GLN A 90 19.94 7.90 19.36
CA GLN A 90 19.99 9.21 18.69
C GLN A 90 18.94 10.19 19.24
N GLU A 91 17.76 9.72 19.64
CA GLU A 91 16.74 10.59 20.25
C GLU A 91 17.03 10.95 21.71
N THR A 92 17.66 10.07 22.50
CA THR A 92 17.89 10.29 23.93
C THR A 92 19.22 10.96 24.25
N SER A 93 20.28 10.70 23.47
CA SER A 93 21.63 11.21 23.76
C SER A 93 21.88 12.68 23.36
N GLY A 94 20.85 13.44 22.99
CA GLY A 94 20.99 14.86 22.61
C GLY A 94 21.80 15.10 21.32
N ARG A 95 22.25 14.05 20.63
CA ARG A 95 22.76 14.16 19.26
C ARG A 95 21.62 14.62 18.37
N ARG A 96 21.92 15.45 17.36
CA ARG A 96 20.91 16.09 16.50
C ARG A 96 19.88 15.04 16.06
N PRO A 97 18.60 15.14 16.47
CA PRO A 97 17.59 14.19 16.06
C PRO A 97 17.53 14.20 14.54
N LEU A 98 17.26 13.03 13.93
CA LEU A 98 16.93 12.94 12.51
C LEU A 98 15.92 14.04 12.18
N SER A 99 16.30 14.93 11.25
CA SER A 99 15.47 16.07 10.87
C SER A 99 14.08 15.57 10.47
N VAL A 100 13.06 16.38 10.73
CA VAL A 100 11.67 16.05 10.34
C VAL A 100 11.60 15.70 8.86
N PHE A 101 12.39 16.41 8.04
CA PHE A 101 12.53 16.15 6.62
C PHE A 101 13.14 14.77 6.31
N ALA A 102 14.21 14.36 7.01
CA ALA A 102 14.78 13.03 6.81
C ALA A 102 13.80 11.91 7.18
N ARG A 103 13.05 12.07 8.29
CA ARG A 103 11.99 11.11 8.69
C ARG A 103 10.90 11.05 7.63
N PHE A 104 10.43 12.20 7.17
CA PHE A 104 9.45 12.30 6.11
C PHE A 104 9.95 11.62 4.83
N TRP A 105 11.18 11.91 4.40
CA TRP A 105 11.76 11.34 3.18
C TRP A 105 11.92 9.83 3.26
N CYS A 106 12.37 9.30 4.41
CA CYS A 106 12.44 7.86 4.65
C CYS A 106 11.05 7.23 4.53
N LEU A 107 10.03 7.80 5.17
CA LEU A 107 8.65 7.30 5.11
C LEU A 107 8.07 7.43 3.69
N PHE A 108 8.33 8.55 3.00
CA PHE A 108 7.88 8.78 1.64
C PHE A 108 8.44 7.73 0.68
N LEU A 109 9.77 7.56 0.66
CA LEU A 109 10.41 6.52 -0.16
C LEU A 109 9.96 5.12 0.21
N PHE A 110 9.64 4.89 1.48
CA PHE A 110 9.18 3.60 2.00
C PHE A 110 7.74 3.26 1.58
N PHE A 111 6.84 4.24 1.62
CA PHE A 111 5.45 4.07 1.20
C PHE A 111 5.24 4.28 -0.30
N HIS A 112 6.30 4.62 -1.05
CA HIS A 112 6.21 4.81 -2.49
C HIS A 112 5.72 3.53 -3.19
N PRO A 113 4.64 3.60 -3.99
CA PRO A 113 3.99 2.42 -4.56
C PRO A 113 4.93 1.64 -5.49
N VAL A 114 5.72 2.35 -6.32
CA VAL A 114 6.68 1.72 -7.25
C VAL A 114 7.74 0.93 -6.51
N ARG A 115 8.29 1.46 -5.41
CA ARG A 115 9.31 0.75 -4.63
C ARG A 115 8.73 -0.49 -3.97
N ASN A 116 7.51 -0.38 -3.44
CA ASN A 116 6.80 -1.49 -2.80
C ASN A 116 6.52 -2.67 -3.74
N VAL A 117 6.53 -2.48 -5.07
CA VAL A 117 6.40 -3.59 -6.04
C VAL A 117 7.63 -4.51 -5.99
N PHE A 118 8.82 -3.93 -5.81
CA PHE A 118 10.10 -4.65 -5.85
C PHE A 118 10.48 -5.28 -4.50
N LEU A 119 9.91 -4.80 -3.39
CA LEU A 119 10.15 -5.39 -2.08
C LEU A 119 9.53 -6.78 -1.98
N VAL A 120 10.09 -7.69 -1.19
CA VAL A 120 9.57 -9.04 -1.03
C VAL A 120 8.34 -9.04 -0.10
N ASP A 121 7.22 -9.62 -0.53
CA ASP A 121 5.99 -9.80 0.28
C ASP A 121 5.47 -11.23 0.12
N PRO A 122 5.41 -12.04 1.20
CA PRO A 122 4.92 -13.42 1.12
C PRO A 122 3.39 -13.49 0.93
N ALA A 123 2.65 -12.44 1.33
CA ALA A 123 1.19 -12.46 1.27
C ALA A 123 0.66 -12.21 -0.15
N ILE A 124 1.40 -11.43 -0.96
CA ILE A 124 0.99 -11.01 -2.31
C ILE A 124 2.21 -10.99 -3.24
N SER A 125 2.11 -11.66 -4.40
CA SER A 125 3.21 -11.67 -5.37
C SER A 125 3.54 -10.27 -5.92
N ALA A 126 4.80 -10.07 -6.33
CA ALA A 126 5.25 -8.83 -6.95
C ALA A 126 4.40 -8.46 -8.19
N MET A 127 4.05 -9.45 -9.01
CA MET A 127 3.23 -9.25 -10.22
C MET A 127 1.83 -8.71 -9.89
N LYS A 128 1.17 -9.23 -8.86
CA LYS A 128 -0.14 -8.71 -8.41
C LYS A 128 -0.03 -7.28 -7.86
N ARG A 129 1.04 -6.98 -7.11
CA ARG A 129 1.29 -5.62 -6.62
C ARG A 129 1.55 -4.64 -7.76
N ALA A 130 2.37 -5.02 -8.74
CA ALA A 130 2.58 -4.24 -9.95
C ALA A 130 1.25 -3.95 -10.66
N LYS A 131 0.44 -5.00 -10.88
CA LYS A 131 -0.89 -4.88 -11.49
C LYS A 131 -1.80 -3.92 -10.73
N LEU A 132 -1.88 -4.02 -9.41
CA LEU A 132 -2.67 -3.09 -8.59
C LEU A 132 -2.17 -1.64 -8.71
N VAL A 133 -0.85 -1.41 -8.78
CA VAL A 133 -0.29 -0.08 -9.01
C VAL A 133 -0.69 0.44 -10.40
N CYS A 134 -0.57 -0.37 -11.44
CA CYS A 134 -1.01 -0.03 -12.79
C CYS A 134 -2.50 0.30 -12.85
N ASP A 135 -3.35 -0.52 -12.24
CA ASP A 135 -4.81 -0.28 -12.17
C ASP A 135 -5.15 0.98 -11.38
N ASN A 136 -4.31 1.35 -10.40
CA ASN A 136 -4.52 2.56 -9.62
C ASN A 136 -4.30 3.78 -10.50
N VAL A 137 -3.21 3.76 -11.28
CA VAL A 137 -2.86 4.82 -12.22
C VAL A 137 -3.93 4.92 -13.29
N LEU A 138 -4.23 3.82 -13.98
CA LEU A 138 -5.24 3.78 -15.04
C LEU A 138 -6.61 4.22 -14.51
N GLY A 139 -7.07 3.68 -13.38
CA GLY A 139 -8.35 4.07 -12.80
C GLY A 139 -8.40 5.53 -12.36
N SER A 140 -7.30 6.07 -11.83
CA SER A 140 -7.21 7.49 -11.47
C SER A 140 -7.33 8.36 -12.73
N LEU A 141 -6.63 8.01 -13.81
CA LEU A 141 -6.75 8.69 -15.10
C LEU A 141 -8.18 8.60 -15.65
N THR A 142 -8.81 7.42 -15.61
CA THR A 142 -10.19 7.22 -16.07
C THR A 142 -11.18 8.08 -15.30
N LEU A 143 -11.04 8.21 -13.97
CA LEU A 143 -11.89 9.10 -13.18
C LEU A 143 -11.64 10.58 -13.47
N CYS A 144 -10.39 10.99 -13.71
CA CYS A 144 -10.09 12.34 -14.15
C CYS A 144 -10.70 12.64 -15.53
N ALA A 145 -10.57 11.71 -16.48
CA ALA A 145 -11.21 11.80 -17.80
C ALA A 145 -12.74 11.89 -17.68
N LEU A 146 -13.35 11.05 -16.84
CA LEU A 146 -14.78 11.08 -16.57
C LEU A 146 -15.22 12.42 -15.96
N PHE A 147 -14.43 12.98 -15.05
CA PHE A 147 -14.68 14.30 -14.46
C PHE A 147 -14.60 15.41 -15.51
N PHE A 148 -13.62 15.36 -16.41
CA PHE A 148 -13.50 16.35 -17.48
C PHE A 148 -14.61 16.22 -18.52
N ALA A 149 -15.00 14.98 -18.86
CA ALA A 149 -16.11 14.71 -19.73
C ALA A 149 -17.44 15.21 -19.13
N SER A 150 -17.70 14.93 -17.85
CA SER A 150 -18.96 15.30 -17.19
C SER A 150 -19.07 16.79 -16.86
N SER A 151 -17.94 17.46 -16.61
CA SER A 151 -17.91 18.91 -16.40
C SER A 151 -17.97 19.71 -17.70
N GLY A 152 -17.94 19.06 -18.87
CA GLY A 152 -17.95 19.70 -20.19
C GLY A 152 -16.66 20.48 -20.51
N SER A 153 -15.65 20.37 -19.66
CA SER A 153 -14.49 21.27 -19.66
C SER A 153 -13.43 20.97 -20.71
N MET A 154 -13.42 19.75 -21.26
CA MET A 154 -12.49 19.32 -22.32
C MET A 154 -13.18 18.88 -23.63
N LEU A 155 -14.51 18.75 -23.63
CA LEU A 155 -15.26 18.21 -24.78
C LEU A 155 -16.11 19.26 -25.52
N SER A 156 -16.24 20.49 -25.00
CA SER A 156 -17.20 21.49 -25.51
C SER A 156 -16.56 22.86 -25.78
N ARG A 157 -15.66 22.93 -26.77
CA ARG A 157 -15.12 24.22 -27.30
C ARG A 157 -15.47 24.46 -28.77
N ALA A 158 -16.68 24.06 -29.18
CA ALA A 158 -17.15 24.38 -30.53
C ALA A 158 -17.55 25.87 -30.69
N SER A 159 -17.80 26.61 -29.60
CA SER A 159 -18.01 28.08 -29.63
C SER A 159 -17.18 28.77 -28.55
N ALA A 160 -16.19 29.55 -28.97
CA ALA A 160 -15.24 30.22 -28.08
C ALA A 160 -15.84 31.41 -27.30
N ASP A 161 -17.00 31.92 -27.73
CA ASP A 161 -17.56 33.18 -27.24
C ASP A 161 -18.54 33.04 -26.05
N GLU A 162 -19.02 31.83 -25.71
CA GLU A 162 -20.10 31.67 -24.71
C GLU A 162 -19.68 31.20 -23.31
N CYS A 163 -18.40 30.85 -23.09
CA CYS A 163 -17.96 30.36 -21.78
C CYS A 163 -16.87 31.24 -21.16
N GLY A 164 -17.31 32.13 -20.26
CA GLY A 164 -16.45 32.97 -19.41
C GLY A 164 -15.39 32.16 -18.68
N ASP A 165 -14.18 32.73 -18.63
CA ASP A 165 -12.97 32.18 -18.01
C ASP A 165 -12.66 30.71 -18.35
N GLY A 166 -12.41 30.46 -19.64
CA GLY A 166 -11.99 29.17 -20.20
C GLY A 166 -10.64 28.61 -19.71
N ARG A 167 -10.07 29.14 -18.63
CA ARG A 167 -8.89 28.57 -17.95
C ARG A 167 -9.35 27.68 -16.80
N MET A 168 -9.37 26.38 -17.04
CA MET A 168 -9.51 25.41 -15.95
C MET A 168 -8.38 25.66 -14.94
N SER A 169 -8.73 26.06 -13.72
CA SER A 169 -7.72 26.36 -12.71
C SER A 169 -6.96 25.09 -12.33
N VAL A 170 -5.64 25.20 -12.20
CA VAL A 170 -4.75 24.09 -11.80
C VAL A 170 -5.24 23.42 -10.51
N TYR A 171 -5.87 24.19 -9.61
CA TYR A 171 -6.49 23.69 -8.39
C TYR A 171 -7.61 22.69 -8.63
N ARG A 172 -8.45 22.87 -9.67
CA ARG A 172 -9.50 21.91 -10.01
C ARG A 172 -8.91 20.59 -10.52
N ILE A 173 -7.88 20.67 -11.35
CA ILE A 173 -7.15 19.49 -11.86
C ILE A 173 -6.51 18.71 -10.69
N ALA A 174 -5.82 19.43 -9.80
CA ALA A 174 -5.21 18.84 -8.62
C ALA A 174 -6.25 18.20 -7.69
N ALA A 175 -7.36 18.88 -7.42
CA ALA A 175 -8.44 18.36 -6.59
C ALA A 175 -9.07 17.10 -7.20
N ALA A 176 -9.39 17.11 -8.51
CA ALA A 176 -9.92 15.95 -9.22
C ALA A 176 -8.95 14.75 -9.14
N SER A 177 -7.65 14.99 -9.33
CA SER A 177 -6.61 13.96 -9.24
C SER A 177 -6.50 13.35 -7.84
N ILE A 178 -6.58 14.19 -6.79
CA ILE A 178 -6.56 13.73 -5.39
C ILE A 178 -7.82 12.90 -5.08
N VAL A 179 -9.00 13.39 -5.45
CA VAL A 179 -10.28 12.71 -5.20
C VAL A 179 -10.35 11.38 -5.93
N ALA A 180 -10.05 11.36 -7.24
CA ALA A 180 -9.94 10.15 -8.04
C ALA A 180 -8.96 9.16 -7.39
N GLY A 181 -7.82 9.68 -6.94
CA GLY A 181 -6.79 8.89 -6.32
C GLY A 181 -7.16 8.29 -4.96
N VAL A 182 -8.00 8.95 -4.17
CA VAL A 182 -8.54 8.41 -2.91
C VAL A 182 -9.62 7.38 -3.21
N PHE A 183 -10.50 7.68 -4.17
CA PHE A 183 -11.59 6.78 -4.55
C PHE A 183 -11.07 5.44 -5.07
N MET A 184 -10.03 5.47 -5.92
CA MET A 184 -9.40 4.25 -6.45
C MET A 184 -8.72 3.38 -5.39
N ARG A 185 -8.33 3.93 -4.24
CA ARG A 185 -7.71 3.14 -3.15
C ARG A 185 -8.71 2.22 -2.46
N LEU A 186 -10.01 2.54 -2.46
CA LEU A 186 -11.05 1.73 -1.82
C LEU A 186 -11.23 0.35 -2.49
N PRO A 187 -11.57 0.25 -3.80
CA PRO A 187 -11.72 -1.04 -4.44
C PRO A 187 -10.41 -1.84 -4.42
N GLN A 188 -9.27 -1.18 -4.52
CA GLN A 188 -7.97 -1.84 -4.41
C GLN A 188 -7.69 -2.38 -3.01
N GLY A 189 -8.08 -1.65 -1.96
CA GLY A 189 -8.02 -2.13 -0.59
C GLY A 189 -8.84 -3.41 -0.41
N LEU A 190 -10.06 -3.44 -0.97
CA LEU A 190 -10.93 -4.60 -0.94
C LEU A 190 -10.35 -5.78 -1.73
N ILE A 191 -9.89 -5.57 -2.96
CA ILE A 191 -9.24 -6.60 -3.78
C ILE A 191 -8.01 -7.15 -3.05
N ARG A 192 -7.20 -6.28 -2.44
CA ARG A 192 -6.02 -6.67 -1.67
C ARG A 192 -6.40 -7.55 -0.49
N LEU A 193 -7.40 -7.16 0.29
CA LEU A 193 -7.87 -7.93 1.45
C LEU A 193 -8.47 -9.28 1.03
N ALA A 194 -9.22 -9.32 -0.06
CA ALA A 194 -9.83 -10.54 -0.59
C ALA A 194 -8.81 -11.57 -1.11
N HIS A 195 -7.64 -11.09 -1.58
CA HIS A 195 -6.60 -11.93 -2.19
C HIS A 195 -5.35 -12.06 -1.32
N GLU A 196 -5.41 -11.63 -0.06
CA GLU A 196 -4.31 -11.78 0.88
C GLU A 196 -4.21 -13.25 1.31
N ARG A 197 -3.04 -13.85 1.10
CA ARG A 197 -2.83 -15.25 1.48
C ARG A 197 -2.73 -15.36 2.99
N VAL A 198 -3.52 -16.27 3.56
CA VAL A 198 -3.41 -16.69 4.96
C VAL A 198 -2.66 -18.00 5.01
N PHE A 199 -1.53 -18.01 5.71
CA PHE A 199 -0.77 -19.22 5.99
C PHE A 199 -1.28 -19.82 7.29
N VAL A 200 -1.76 -21.06 7.23
CA VAL A 200 -2.20 -21.83 8.41
C VAL A 200 -1.01 -22.66 8.88
N ASP A 201 -0.67 -22.53 10.16
CA ASP A 201 0.24 -23.44 10.83
C ASP A 201 -0.58 -24.39 11.71
N ASP A 202 -0.46 -25.69 11.46
CA ASP A 202 -1.21 -26.74 12.17
C ASP A 202 -0.51 -27.17 13.47
N CYS A 203 0.58 -26.52 13.85
CA CYS A 203 1.36 -26.81 15.06
C CYS A 203 1.02 -25.84 16.20
N SER A 204 -0.24 -25.79 16.63
CA SER A 204 -0.64 -24.93 17.74
C SER A 204 -0.27 -25.54 19.11
N SER A 205 0.65 -24.84 19.81
CA SER A 205 0.81 -24.69 21.27
C SER A 205 1.00 -25.90 22.20
N ALA A 206 0.77 -27.15 21.78
CA ALA A 206 0.94 -28.34 22.65
C ALA A 206 1.98 -29.35 22.13
N GLY A 207 2.71 -29.03 21.04
CA GLY A 207 3.68 -29.94 20.43
C GLY A 207 3.08 -31.13 19.67
N VAL A 208 1.75 -31.30 19.71
CA VAL A 208 1.06 -32.37 18.98
C VAL A 208 0.82 -31.92 17.53
N CYS A 209 1.78 -32.24 16.67
CA CYS A 209 1.62 -32.05 15.23
C CYS A 209 0.47 -32.91 14.71
N SER A 210 -0.41 -32.34 13.89
CA SER A 210 -1.45 -33.12 13.21
C SER A 210 -0.80 -34.25 12.37
N PRO A 211 -1.47 -35.41 12.21
CA PRO A 211 -0.96 -36.49 11.36
C PRO A 211 -0.61 -35.96 9.97
N LYS A 212 0.53 -36.39 9.40
CA LYS A 212 1.02 -35.94 8.07
C LYS A 212 -0.08 -35.93 6.98
N ALA A 213 -0.99 -36.90 7.02
CA ALA A 213 -2.12 -37.00 6.09
C ALA A 213 -3.13 -35.83 6.19
N LYS A 214 -3.44 -35.35 7.41
CA LYS A 214 -4.33 -34.19 7.60
C LYS A 214 -3.69 -32.91 7.10
N ARG A 215 -2.39 -32.71 7.38
CA ARG A 215 -1.60 -31.57 6.88
C ARG A 215 -1.61 -31.51 5.35
N GLU A 216 -1.35 -32.63 4.68
CA GLU A 216 -1.34 -32.67 3.21
C GLU A 216 -2.71 -32.32 2.62
N GLN A 217 -3.80 -32.79 3.23
CA GLN A 217 -5.15 -32.47 2.81
C GLN A 217 -5.48 -30.98 2.99
N THR A 218 -5.10 -30.37 4.12
CA THR A 218 -5.25 -28.93 4.37
C THR A 218 -4.47 -28.12 3.34
N LEU A 219 -3.20 -28.47 3.09
CA LEU A 219 -2.36 -27.80 2.09
C LEU A 219 -2.96 -27.90 0.68
N LYS A 220 -3.46 -29.07 0.27
CA LYS A 220 -4.15 -29.25 -1.02
C LYS A 220 -5.40 -28.38 -1.13
N ARG A 221 -6.14 -28.18 -0.03
CA ARG A 221 -7.33 -27.31 -0.01
C ARG A 221 -6.93 -25.83 -0.11
N CYS A 222 -5.96 -25.39 0.69
CA CYS A 222 -5.44 -24.03 0.65
C CYS A 222 -4.86 -23.69 -0.74
N ARG A 223 -4.09 -24.60 -1.34
CA ARG A 223 -3.54 -24.43 -2.68
C ARG A 223 -4.63 -24.25 -3.74
N ARG A 224 -5.70 -25.05 -3.70
CA ARG A 224 -6.85 -24.89 -4.62
C ARG A 224 -7.55 -23.56 -4.44
N LEU A 225 -7.73 -23.12 -3.19
CA LEU A 225 -8.32 -21.82 -2.89
C LEU A 225 -7.45 -20.68 -3.43
N TRP A 226 -6.14 -20.72 -3.19
CA TRP A 226 -5.21 -19.71 -3.70
C TRP A 226 -5.16 -19.70 -5.23
N LEU A 227 -5.20 -20.87 -5.88
CA LEU A 227 -5.25 -20.94 -7.34
C LEU A 227 -6.53 -20.31 -7.89
N SER A 228 -7.68 -20.59 -7.27
CA SER A 228 -8.96 -19.98 -7.64
C SER A 228 -8.92 -18.47 -7.46
N GLN A 229 -8.42 -17.98 -6.32
CA GLN A 229 -8.22 -16.55 -6.05
C GLN A 229 -7.24 -15.90 -7.04
N ASP A 230 -6.15 -16.58 -7.40
CA ASP A 230 -5.20 -16.09 -8.39
C ASP A 230 -5.87 -15.98 -9.77
N CYS A 231 -6.64 -17.00 -10.17
CA CYS A 231 -7.41 -16.99 -11.41
C CYS A 231 -8.43 -15.84 -11.44
N SER A 232 -9.25 -15.69 -10.39
CA SER A 232 -10.23 -14.60 -10.32
C SER A 232 -9.57 -13.22 -10.34
N PHE A 233 -8.44 -13.05 -9.62
CA PHE A 233 -7.68 -11.81 -9.63
C PHE A 233 -7.25 -11.43 -11.04
N TRP A 234 -6.68 -12.38 -11.79
CA TRP A 234 -6.18 -12.11 -13.14
C TRP A 234 -7.32 -11.90 -14.12
N CYS A 235 -8.32 -12.78 -14.17
CA CYS A 235 -9.43 -12.65 -15.11
C CYS A 235 -10.20 -11.34 -14.92
N LEU A 236 -10.63 -11.05 -13.69
CA LEU A 236 -11.35 -9.81 -13.39
C LEU A 236 -10.45 -8.59 -13.53
N GLY A 237 -9.19 -8.70 -13.09
CA GLY A 237 -8.21 -7.63 -13.20
C GLY A 237 -7.91 -7.25 -14.66
N TYR A 238 -7.80 -8.22 -15.56
CA TYR A 238 -7.60 -7.95 -16.99
C TYR A 238 -8.84 -7.37 -17.64
N ALA A 239 -10.01 -7.93 -17.38
CA ALA A 239 -11.27 -7.39 -17.89
C ALA A 239 -11.46 -5.92 -17.45
N TYR A 240 -11.14 -5.62 -16.18
CA TYR A 240 -11.16 -4.26 -15.65
C TYR A 240 -10.17 -3.34 -16.38
N SER A 241 -8.90 -3.73 -16.52
CA SER A 241 -7.90 -2.91 -17.23
C SER A 241 -8.28 -2.66 -18.70
N ILE A 242 -8.83 -3.66 -19.39
CA ILE A 242 -9.30 -3.50 -20.77
C ILE A 242 -10.41 -2.44 -20.80
N GLY A 243 -11.37 -2.50 -19.89
CA GLY A 243 -12.42 -1.48 -19.79
C GLY A 243 -11.86 -0.07 -19.57
N LEU A 244 -10.90 0.08 -18.65
CA LEU A 244 -10.23 1.36 -18.39
C LEU A 244 -9.48 1.90 -19.61
N VAL A 245 -8.69 1.05 -20.28
CA VAL A 245 -7.91 1.42 -21.46
C VAL A 245 -8.84 1.78 -22.61
N THR A 246 -9.89 0.99 -22.88
CA THR A 246 -10.87 1.30 -23.92
C THR A 246 -11.56 2.64 -23.67
N TYR A 247 -11.96 2.92 -22.43
CA TYR A 247 -12.54 4.22 -22.07
C TYR A 247 -11.55 5.37 -22.30
N LEU A 248 -10.31 5.22 -21.84
CA LEU A 248 -9.29 6.24 -22.02
C LEU A 248 -8.97 6.48 -23.49
N SER A 249 -8.95 5.43 -24.32
CA SER A 249 -8.77 5.55 -25.77
C SER A 249 -9.92 6.31 -26.42
N LEU A 250 -11.18 5.99 -26.07
CA LEU A 250 -12.36 6.71 -26.58
C LEU A 250 -12.39 8.18 -26.14
N PHE A 251 -12.02 8.45 -24.90
CA PHE A 251 -11.88 9.80 -24.39
C PHE A 251 -10.78 10.55 -25.14
N ALA A 252 -9.60 9.94 -25.31
CA ALA A 252 -8.48 10.54 -26.01
C ALA A 252 -8.80 10.84 -27.48
N SER A 253 -9.53 9.96 -28.18
CA SER A 253 -9.99 10.22 -29.55
C SER A 253 -11.05 11.34 -29.64
N SER A 254 -11.67 11.70 -28.53
CA SER A 254 -12.68 12.77 -28.45
C SER A 254 -12.09 14.10 -27.98
N LEU A 255 -10.80 14.14 -27.61
CA LEU A 255 -10.15 15.36 -27.15
C LEU A 255 -9.91 16.32 -28.30
N HIS A 256 -10.17 17.60 -28.04
CA HIS A 256 -9.77 18.68 -28.95
C HIS A 256 -8.25 18.92 -28.85
N PRO A 257 -7.54 19.25 -29.95
CA PRO A 257 -6.08 19.45 -29.93
C PRO A 257 -5.59 20.47 -28.90
N VAL A 258 -6.40 21.51 -28.63
CA VAL A 258 -6.09 22.55 -27.64
C VAL A 258 -6.08 22.01 -26.22
N ASP A 259 -6.77 20.91 -25.91
CA ASP A 259 -6.91 20.37 -24.56
C ASP A 259 -5.96 19.19 -24.28
N GLU A 260 -5.19 18.74 -25.27
CA GLU A 260 -4.20 17.66 -25.14
C GLU A 260 -3.17 17.96 -24.05
N TYR A 261 -2.66 19.20 -23.98
CA TYR A 261 -1.64 19.56 -22.99
C TYR A 261 -2.19 19.47 -21.55
N VAL A 262 -3.46 19.82 -21.33
CA VAL A 262 -4.11 19.75 -20.02
C VAL A 262 -4.25 18.28 -19.59
N TRP A 263 -4.59 17.41 -20.53
CA TRP A 263 -4.64 15.97 -20.31
C TRP A 263 -3.27 15.40 -19.95
N VAL A 264 -2.21 15.77 -20.68
CA VAL A 264 -0.82 15.35 -20.39
C VAL A 264 -0.38 15.81 -19.01
N VAL A 265 -0.65 17.07 -18.64
CA VAL A 265 -0.34 17.61 -17.30
C VAL A 265 -1.10 16.86 -16.21
N THR A 266 -2.38 16.56 -16.43
CA THR A 266 -3.18 15.75 -15.50
C THR A 266 -2.58 14.36 -15.34
N GLY A 267 -2.14 13.74 -16.45
CA GLY A 267 -1.45 12.46 -16.43
C GLY A 267 -0.16 12.50 -15.61
N ALA A 268 0.67 13.51 -15.81
CA ALA A 268 1.89 13.71 -15.03
C ALA A 268 1.61 13.88 -13.53
N LEU A 269 0.59 14.64 -13.16
CA LEU A 269 0.17 14.82 -11.76
C LEU A 269 -0.32 13.52 -11.12
N VAL A 270 -1.07 12.71 -11.86
CA VAL A 270 -1.54 11.39 -11.38
C VAL A 270 -0.36 10.43 -11.17
N LEU A 271 0.65 10.47 -12.04
CA LEU A 271 1.85 9.64 -11.95
C LEU A 271 2.81 10.09 -10.84
N ALA A 272 2.86 11.38 -10.54
CA ALA A 272 3.73 11.94 -9.51
C ALA A 272 3.27 11.65 -8.07
N ARG A 273 2.04 11.14 -7.87
CA ARG A 273 1.47 10.84 -6.54
C ARG A 273 1.83 9.44 -6.03
#